data_AF-A0A961BMD7-F1
#
_entry.id   AF-A0A961BMD7-F1
#
_cell.length_a   1.000
_cell.length_b   1.000
_cell.length_c   1.000
_cell.angle_alpha   90.00
_cell.angle_beta   90.00
_cell.angle_gamma   90.00
#
_symmetry.space_group_name_H-M   'P 1'
#
loop_
_entity.id
_entity.type
_entity.pdbx_description
1 polymer ?
#
loop_
_entity_poly.entity_id
_entity_poly.type
_entity_poly.pdbx_seq_one_letter_code
_entity_poly.pdbx_strand_id
1 'polypeptide(L)'
;MNVESLAIGTELLLGQIVNSNAADIATRLADSGFGHYRQSVIGDNRERMDQAIRFAVGRCDALIIIACITPTADDLTCENHAALAGLG
;
A
#
# COMPACT_ATOMS: atom_id res chain seq x y z
N MET A 1 5.60 -8.01 -15.85
CA MET A 1 4.62 -7.84 -14.76
C MET A 1 4.90 -6.51 -14.10
N ASN A 2 3.88 -5.68 -13.99
CA ASN A 2 3.90 -4.35 -13.42
C ASN A 2 3.30 -4.41 -12.02
N VAL A 3 4.10 -4.04 -11.03
CA VAL A 3 3.72 -4.04 -9.63
C VAL A 3 3.65 -2.60 -9.15
N GLU A 4 2.68 -2.31 -8.29
CA GLU A 4 2.58 -1.04 -7.59
C GLU A 4 2.59 -1.21 -6.09
N SER A 5 2.98 -0.16 -5.37
CA SER A 5 2.95 -0.15 -3.91
C SER A 5 2.11 1.02 -3.37
N LEU A 6 1.20 0.71 -2.46
CA LEU A 6 0.34 1.65 -1.75
C LEU A 6 0.65 1.61 -0.26
N ALA A 7 1.20 2.70 0.27
CA ALA A 7 1.39 2.87 1.70
C ALA A 7 0.21 3.64 2.32
N ILE A 8 -0.24 3.21 3.48
CA ILE A 8 -1.38 3.74 4.22
C ILE A 8 -0.87 4.17 5.59
N GLY A 9 -0.99 5.47 5.88
CA GLY A 9 -0.49 6.06 7.11
C GLY A 9 -0.56 7.58 7.07
N THR A 10 -1.28 8.19 8.01
CA THR A 10 -1.35 9.65 8.12
C THR A 10 0.00 10.22 8.59
N GLU A 11 0.71 9.51 9.44
CA GLU A 11 2.08 9.79 9.89
C GLU A 11 3.11 9.79 8.74
N LEU A 12 2.90 8.98 7.70
CA LEU A 12 3.70 9.02 6.47
C LEU A 12 3.43 10.31 5.68
N LEU A 13 2.15 10.72 5.56
CA LEU A 13 1.78 11.97 4.90
C LEU A 13 2.24 13.22 5.66
N LEU A 14 2.25 13.16 6.99
CA LEU A 14 2.72 14.23 7.87
C LEU A 14 4.25 14.28 7.99
N GLY A 15 4.97 13.34 7.38
CA GLY A 15 6.43 13.27 7.44
C GLY A 15 6.98 12.93 8.83
N GLN A 16 6.16 12.36 9.70
CA GLN A 16 6.58 11.91 11.03
C GLN A 16 7.40 10.63 10.96
N ILE A 17 7.11 9.79 9.96
CA ILE A 17 7.83 8.55 9.67
C ILE A 17 8.29 8.58 8.20
N VAL A 18 9.52 8.13 7.96
CA VAL A 18 10.04 7.93 6.60
C VAL A 18 9.49 6.62 6.04
N ASN A 19 8.96 6.65 4.81
CA ASN A 19 8.52 5.46 4.09
C ASN A 19 9.71 4.62 3.57
N SER A 20 10.48 4.01 4.47
CA SER A 20 11.61 3.14 4.12
C SER A 20 11.17 1.85 3.40
N ASN A 21 9.95 1.38 3.67
CA ASN A 21 9.37 0.20 3.01
C ASN A 21 9.27 0.38 1.49
N ALA A 22 8.95 1.60 1.03
CA ALA A 22 8.89 1.91 -0.40
C ALA A 22 10.24 1.68 -1.11
N ALA A 23 11.36 2.00 -0.44
CA ALA A 23 12.69 1.79 -0.98
C ALA A 23 13.09 0.31 -1.02
N ASP A 24 12.80 -0.45 0.04
CA ASP A 24 13.06 -1.90 0.09
C ASP A 24 12.26 -2.65 -0.98
N ILE A 25 10.98 -2.34 -1.12
CA ILE A 25 10.11 -2.95 -2.15
C ILE A 25 10.61 -2.62 -3.55
N ALA A 26 10.92 -1.36 -3.84
CA ALA A 26 11.40 -0.97 -5.16
C ALA A 26 12.69 -1.71 -5.54
N THR A 27 13.61 -1.86 -4.59
CA THR A 27 14.87 -2.59 -4.79
C THR A 27 14.60 -4.06 -5.10
N ARG A 28 13.77 -4.73 -4.29
CA ARG A 28 13.42 -6.14 -4.50
C ARG A 28 12.68 -6.41 -5.80
N LEU A 29 11.78 -5.50 -6.19
CA LEU A 29 11.07 -5.61 -7.47
C LEU A 29 12.04 -5.44 -8.65
N ALA A 30 12.96 -4.48 -8.57
CA ALA A 30 14.00 -4.30 -9.58
C ALA A 30 14.91 -5.53 -9.69
N ASP A 31 15.37 -6.07 -8.56
CA ASP A 31 16.20 -7.29 -8.51
C ASP A 31 15.48 -8.51 -9.09
N SER A 32 14.15 -8.55 -8.95
CA SER A 32 13.30 -9.62 -9.49
C SER A 32 12.86 -9.39 -10.94
N GLY A 33 13.25 -8.27 -11.57
CA GLY A 33 12.88 -7.94 -12.95
C GLY A 33 11.43 -7.48 -13.13
N PHE A 34 10.74 -7.08 -12.05
CA PHE A 34 9.38 -6.55 -12.10
C PHE A 34 9.38 -5.03 -12.33
N GLY A 35 8.45 -4.57 -13.17
CA GLY A 35 8.26 -3.14 -13.42
C GLY A 35 7.59 -2.48 -12.23
N HIS A 36 8.22 -1.45 -11.64
CA HIS A 36 7.65 -0.68 -10.53
C HIS A 36 7.57 0.80 -10.91
N TYR A 37 6.44 1.19 -11.50
CA TYR A 37 6.29 2.52 -12.11
C TYR A 37 5.60 3.54 -11.20
N ARG A 38 4.99 3.09 -10.10
CA ARG A 38 4.20 3.96 -9.22
C ARG A 38 4.24 3.51 -7.77
N GLN A 39 4.51 4.49 -6.92
CA GLN A 39 4.36 4.43 -5.48
C GLN A 39 3.26 5.42 -5.08
N SER A 40 2.43 5.08 -4.11
CA SER A 40 1.39 5.98 -3.60
C SER A 40 1.36 5.91 -2.08
N VAL A 41 1.09 7.05 -1.45
CA VAL A 41 0.89 7.16 0.00
C VAL A 41 -0.46 7.82 0.22
N ILE A 42 -1.30 7.25 1.08
CA ILE A 42 -2.61 7.77 1.44
C ILE A 42 -2.79 7.80 2.96
N GLY A 43 -3.71 8.64 3.42
CA GLY A 43 -4.14 8.63 4.82
C GLY A 43 -5.06 7.43 5.08
N ASP A 44 -5.21 7.10 6.36
CA ASP A 44 -5.96 5.99 6.96
C ASP A 44 -7.50 6.14 6.89
N ASN A 45 -8.01 6.89 5.93
CA ASN A 45 -9.45 7.03 5.72
C ASN A 45 -9.98 5.94 4.77
N ARG A 46 -11.02 5.21 5.19
CA ARG A 46 -11.60 4.10 4.43
C ARG A 46 -11.99 4.44 2.99
N GLU A 47 -12.62 5.59 2.76
CA GLU A 47 -13.04 6.00 1.41
C GLU A 47 -11.82 6.24 0.51
N ARG A 48 -10.75 6.85 1.05
CA ARG A 48 -9.49 7.05 0.31
C ARG A 48 -8.80 5.73 0.00
N MET A 49 -8.82 4.78 0.95
CA MET A 49 -8.28 3.43 0.73
C MET A 49 -9.01 2.72 -0.40
N ASP A 50 -10.35 2.68 -0.34
CA ASP A 50 -11.19 2.04 -1.36
C ASP A 50 -10.93 2.65 -2.74
N GLN A 51 -10.84 3.99 -2.85
CA GLN A 51 -10.54 4.68 -4.10
C GLN A 51 -9.13 4.34 -4.61
N ALA A 52 -8.11 4.44 -3.76
CA ALA A 52 -6.72 4.20 -4.14
C ALA A 52 -6.49 2.76 -4.61
N ILE A 53 -7.07 1.78 -3.92
CA ILE A 53 -7.00 0.37 -4.28
C ILE A 53 -7.68 0.13 -5.63
N ARG A 54 -8.91 0.65 -5.82
CA ARG A 54 -9.62 0.52 -7.11
C ARG A 54 -8.80 1.08 -8.27
N PHE A 55 -8.19 2.25 -8.09
CA PHE A 55 -7.35 2.85 -9.13
C PHE A 55 -6.06 2.07 -9.38
N ALA A 56 -5.44 1.50 -8.36
CA ALA A 56 -4.20 0.73 -8.51
C ALA A 56 -4.46 -0.63 -9.18
N VAL A 57 -5.46 -1.38 -8.72
CA VAL A 57 -5.84 -2.67 -9.33
C VAL A 57 -6.23 -2.53 -10.81
N GLY A 58 -6.81 -1.39 -11.20
CA GLY A 58 -7.16 -1.14 -12.61
C GLY A 58 -5.99 -0.91 -13.57
N ARG A 59 -4.74 -0.84 -13.07
CA ARG A 59 -3.56 -0.45 -13.88
C ARG A 59 -2.28 -1.24 -13.60
N CYS A 60 -2.28 -2.12 -12.61
CA CYS A 60 -1.13 -2.97 -12.28
C CYS A 60 -1.54 -4.44 -12.27
N ASP A 61 -0.57 -5.32 -12.51
CA ASP A 61 -0.77 -6.77 -12.45
C ASP A 61 -0.78 -7.26 -10.99
N ALA A 62 -0.11 -6.54 -10.09
CA ALA A 62 -0.10 -6.82 -8.66
C ALA A 62 0.04 -5.53 -7.84
N LEU A 63 -0.64 -5.49 -6.69
CA LEU A 63 -0.61 -4.37 -5.76
C LEU A 63 -0.06 -4.83 -4.39
N ILE A 64 0.99 -4.17 -3.92
CA ILE A 64 1.53 -4.34 -2.57
C ILE A 64 0.95 -3.24 -1.69
N ILE A 65 0.25 -3.61 -0.63
CA ILE A 65 -0.31 -2.67 0.35
C ILE A 65 0.50 -2.74 1.64
N ILE A 66 0.88 -1.58 2.16
CA ILE A 66 1.65 -1.42 3.39
C ILE A 66 0.84 -0.51 4.32
N ALA A 67 0.36 -1.02 5.43
CA ALA A 67 -0.37 -0.22 6.41
C ALA A 67 0.45 -0.09 7.70
N CYS A 68 0.62 1.14 8.19
CA CYS A 68 1.13 1.35 9.54
C CYS A 68 -0.04 1.16 10.51
N ILE A 69 -0.07 0.01 11.19
CA ILE A 69 -1.12 -0.29 12.17
C ILE A 69 -0.59 0.18 13.52
N THR A 70 -1.11 1.29 14.03
CA THR A 70 -0.94 1.61 15.44
C THR A 70 -1.91 0.72 16.22
N PRO A 71 -1.47 -0.07 17.21
CA PRO A 71 -2.32 -1.06 17.91
C PRO A 71 -3.48 -0.46 18.72
N THR A 72 -3.66 0.87 18.70
CA THR A 72 -4.57 1.62 19.56
C THR A 72 -5.76 2.26 18.86
N ALA A 73 -5.89 2.15 17.54
CA ALA A 73 -7.05 2.71 16.81
C ALA A 73 -7.72 1.64 15.97
N ASP A 74 -8.78 1.07 16.56
CA ASP A 74 -9.84 0.27 15.96
C ASP A 74 -9.44 -0.95 15.11
N ASP A 75 -9.85 -2.11 15.62
CA ASP A 75 -9.90 -3.45 15.02
C ASP A 75 -10.53 -3.53 13.61
N LEU A 76 -10.97 -2.42 13.01
CA LEU A 76 -11.53 -2.33 11.66
C LEU A 76 -10.46 -2.40 10.55
N THR A 77 -9.19 -2.18 10.90
CA THR A 77 -8.09 -2.16 9.93
C THR A 77 -7.63 -3.59 9.57
N CYS A 78 -7.71 -4.54 10.50
CA CYS A 78 -7.30 -5.93 10.27
C CYS A 78 -8.29 -6.72 9.38
N GLU A 79 -9.61 -6.55 9.57
CA GLU A 79 -10.61 -7.25 8.75
C GLU A 79 -10.60 -6.79 7.29
N ASN A 80 -10.36 -5.50 7.03
CA ASN A 80 -10.31 -4.97 5.67
C ASN A 80 -9.03 -5.37 4.91
N HIS A 81 -7.88 -5.53 5.58
CA HIS A 81 -6.64 -5.96 4.91
C HIS A 81 -6.64 -7.46 4.57
N ALA A 82 -7.22 -8.32 5.42
CA ALA A 82 -7.32 -9.75 5.14
C ALA A 82 -8.24 -10.06 3.95
N ALA A 83 -9.28 -9.25 3.74
CA ALA A 83 -10.19 -9.40 2.60
C ALA A 83 -9.56 -9.02 1.24
N LEU A 84 -8.46 -8.26 1.24
CA LEU A 84 -7.83 -7.73 0.02
C LEU A 84 -6.58 -8.51 -0.44
N ALA A 85 -6.00 -9.35 0.42
CA ALA A 85 -4.90 -10.25 0.07
C ALA A 85 -5.36 -11.50 -0.72
N GLY A 86 -6.68 -11.66 -0.92
CA GLY A 86 -7.30 -12.74 -1.69
C GLY A 86 -8.21 -12.19 -2.79
N LEU A 87 -7.62 -11.58 -3.81
CA LEU A 87 -8.30 -11.43 -5.10
C LEU A 87 -7.77 -12.52 -6.03
N GLY A 88 -8.64 -13.51 -6.26
CA GLY A 88 -8.47 -14.55 -7.28
C GLY A 88 -8.87 -14.09 -8.68
#